data_AF-L9W011-F1
#
_entry.id   AF-L9W011-F1
#
_cell.length_a   1.000
_cell.length_b   1.000
_cell.length_c   1.000
_cell.angle_alpha   90.00
_cell.angle_beta   90.00
_cell.angle_gamma   90.00
#
_symmetry.space_group_name_H-M   'P 1'
#
loop_
_entity.id
_entity.type
_entity.pdbx_description
1 polymer ?
#
loop_
_entity_poly.entity_id
_entity_poly.type
_entity_poly.pdbx_seq_one_letter_code
_entity_poly.pdbx_strand_id
1 'polypeptide(L)' 'MTDALTLQWTPRHGPQRKLVFEPQPNTEYPWARIEFERRDAQWREVGIEYLPELTVHLSDNPETDQLPLQPIGGDDDE' A
#
# COMPACT_ATOMS: atom_id res chain seq x y z
N MET A 1 -0.08 -15.93 -18.14
CA MET A 1 0.63 -15.09 -17.17
C MET A 1 -0.39 -14.11 -16.65
N THR A 2 -0.61 -14.05 -15.34
CA THR A 2 -1.46 -13.02 -14.76
C THR A 2 -0.60 -11.77 -14.62
N ASP A 3 -1.08 -10.64 -15.12
CA ASP A 3 -0.33 -9.39 -15.07
C ASP A 3 -0.23 -8.90 -13.62
N ALA A 4 0.94 -8.40 -13.23
CA ALA A 4 1.13 -7.81 -11.91
C ALA A 4 0.35 -6.49 -11.79
N LEU A 5 -0.36 -6.29 -10.68
CA LEU A 5 -1.03 -5.04 -10.36
C LEU A 5 -0.09 -4.13 -9.57
N THR A 6 0.01 -2.85 -9.92
CA THR A 6 0.79 -1.86 -9.18
C THR A 6 -0.07 -0.68 -8.74
N LEU A 7 -0.02 -0.35 -7.45
CA LEU A 7 -0.60 0.88 -6.88
C LEU A 7 0.55 1.79 -6.46
N GLN A 8 0.54 3.06 -6.88
CA GLN A 8 1.57 4.03 -6.54
C GLN A 8 0.94 5.28 -5.93
N TRP A 9 1.51 5.77 -4.83
CA TRP A 9 1.05 6.99 -4.17
C TRP A 9 2.20 7.73 -3.50
N THR A 10 1.97 8.97 -3.13
CA THR A 10 2.92 9.76 -2.32
C THR A 10 2.23 10.13 -1.00
N PRO A 11 2.66 9.57 0.14
CA PRO A 11 2.17 10.00 1.45
C PRO A 11 2.40 11.49 1.67
N ARG A 12 1.52 12.17 2.44
CA ARG A 12 1.65 13.60 2.74
C ARG A 12 2.99 13.95 3.40
N HIS A 13 3.49 13.06 4.26
CA HIS A 13 4.73 13.22 5.01
C HIS A 13 5.63 11.99 4.81
N GLY A 14 6.09 11.77 3.58
CA GLY A 14 7.00 10.66 3.33
C GLY A 14 7.44 10.53 1.88
N PRO A 15 8.39 9.62 1.62
CA PRO A 15 8.80 9.28 0.27
C PRO A 15 7.66 8.60 -0.50
N GLN A 16 7.72 8.69 -1.83
CA GLN A 16 6.79 7.99 -2.71
C GLN A 16 6.81 6.48 -2.44
N ARG A 17 5.64 5.84 -2.51
CA ARG A 17 5.45 4.41 -2.26
C ARG A 17 4.73 3.73 -3.41
N LYS A 18 4.95 2.42 -3.52
CA LYS A 18 4.14 1.55 -4.37
C LYS A 18 3.92 0.18 -3.73
N LEU A 19 2.79 -0.43 -4.03
CA LEU A 19 2.51 -1.85 -3.78
C LEU A 19 2.49 -2.56 -5.12
N VAL A 20 3.20 -3.68 -5.19
CA VAL A 20 3.16 -4.61 -6.33
C VAL A 20 2.51 -5.89 -5.85
N PHE A 21 1.50 -6.36 -6.58
CA PHE A 21 0.85 -7.63 -6.34
C PHE A 21 1.31 -8.62 -7.41
N GLU A 22 2.12 -9.60 -7.00
CA GLU A 22 2.71 -10.59 -7.88
C GLU A 22 2.03 -11.96 -7.69
N PRO A 23 1.57 -12.60 -8.77
CA PRO A 23 1.01 -13.95 -8.67
C PRO A 23 2.11 -14.97 -8.31
N GLN A 24 1.80 -15.87 -7.38
CA GLN A 24 2.68 -16.93 -6.88
C GLN A 24 2.13 -18.31 -7.28
N PRO A 25 2.42 -18.80 -8.50
CA PRO A 25 1.80 -20.03 -9.00
C PRO A 25 2.20 -21.25 -8.15
N ASN A 26 1.23 -22.16 -7.94
CA ASN A 26 1.43 -23.44 -7.24
C ASN A 26 1.83 -23.32 -5.75
N THR A 27 1.35 -22.29 -5.07
CA THR A 27 1.58 -22.09 -3.63
C THR A 27 0.25 -21.99 -2.87
N GLU A 28 0.28 -22.17 -1.55
CA GLU A 28 -0.88 -21.93 -0.67
C GLU A 28 -1.31 -20.46 -0.67
N TYR A 29 -0.38 -19.55 -0.96
CA TYR A 29 -0.58 -18.11 -1.01
C TYR A 29 -0.36 -17.60 -2.43
N PRO A 30 -1.37 -17.66 -3.32
CA PRO A 30 -1.22 -17.37 -4.74
C PRO A 30 -0.87 -15.91 -5.06
N TRP A 31 -0.69 -15.04 -4.06
CA TRP A 31 -0.31 -13.64 -4.21
C TRP A 31 0.79 -13.24 -3.23
N ALA A 32 1.73 -12.41 -3.70
CA ALA A 32 2.63 -11.64 -2.85
C ALA A 32 2.31 -10.15 -3.00
N ARG A 33 2.08 -9.46 -1.87
CA ARG A 33 2.02 -7.99 -1.81
C ARG A 33 3.37 -7.47 -1.36
N ILE A 34 4.07 -6.79 -2.26
CA ILE A 34 5.41 -6.25 -2.03
C ILE A 34 5.33 -4.72 -1.95
N GLU A 35 5.75 -4.15 -0.82
CA GLU A 35 5.82 -2.71 -0.61
C GLU A 35 7.19 -2.18 -0.98
N PHE A 36 7.22 -1.10 -1.76
CA PHE A 36 8.43 -0.39 -2.09
C PHE A 36 8.35 1.08 -1.68
N GLU A 37 9.49 1.60 -1.27
CA GLU A 37 9.72 3.01 -0.96
C GLU A 37 10.76 3.60 -1.92
N ARG A 38 10.51 4.83 -2.39
CA ARG A 38 11.45 5.56 -3.25
C ARG A 38 12.52 6.24 -2.38
N ARG A 39 13.76 5.76 -2.42
CA ARG A 39 14.94 6.38 -1.77
C ARG A 39 16.02 6.66 -2.80
N ASP A 40 16.58 7.87 -2.80
CA ASP A 40 17.69 8.25 -3.70
C ASP A 40 17.43 7.92 -5.18
N ALA A 41 16.21 8.19 -5.65
CA ALA A 41 15.74 7.84 -6.99
C ALA A 41 15.70 6.33 -7.34
N GLN A 42 15.77 5.45 -6.34
CA GLN A 42 15.62 4.00 -6.49
C GLN A 42 14.42 3.50 -5.70
N TRP A 43 13.79 2.43 -6.19
CA TRP A 43 12.78 1.70 -5.42
C TRP A 43 13.47 0.67 -4.55
N ARG A 44 13.18 0.68 -3.25
CA ARG A 44 13.65 -0.34 -2.30
C ARG A 44 12.46 -1.07 -1.71
N GLU A 45 12.52 -2.39 -1.72
CA GLU A 45 11.56 -3.20 -0.99
C GLU A 45 11.67 -2.89 0.50
N VAL A 46 10.53 -2.67 1.14
CA VAL A 46 10.42 -2.38 2.58
C VAL A 46 9.50 -3.36 3.30
N GLY A 47 8.79 -4.22 2.58
CA GLY A 47 7.96 -5.26 3.17
C GLY A 47 7.37 -6.20 2.11
N ILE A 48 7.07 -7.42 2.54
CA ILE A 48 6.40 -8.44 1.74
C ILE A 48 5.39 -9.18 2.61
N GLU A 49 4.21 -9.46 2.05
CA GLU A 49 3.17 -10.28 2.66
C GLU A 49 2.62 -11.27 1.63
N TYR A 50 2.40 -12.52 2.05
CA TYR A 50 1.83 -13.57 1.21
C TYR A 50 0.35 -13.73 1.53
N LEU A 51 -0.50 -13.67 0.49
CA LEU A 51 -1.95 -13.57 0.63
C LEU A 51 -2.66 -14.74 -0.06
N PRO A 52 -3.69 -15.34 0.57
CA PRO A 52 -4.50 -16.40 -0.03
C PRO A 52 -5.40 -15.89 -1.16
N GLU A 53 -5.83 -14.63 -1.08
CA GLU A 53 -6.76 -14.00 -2.02
C GLU A 53 -6.45 -12.49 -2.15
N LEU A 54 -6.80 -11.89 -3.29
CA LEU A 54 -6.69 -10.46 -3.55
C LEU A 54 -8.04 -9.92 -4.06
N THR A 55 -8.65 -9.01 -3.29
CA THR A 55 -9.90 -8.32 -3.66
C THR A 55 -9.67 -6.82 -3.69
N VAL A 56 -10.11 -6.15 -4.75
CA VAL A 56 -10.07 -4.68 -4.87
C VAL A 56 -11.49 -4.17 -4.84
N HIS A 57 -11.82 -3.39 -3.81
CA HIS A 57 -13.10 -2.69 -3.72
C HIS A 57 -12.94 -1.30 -4.33
N LEU A 58 -13.59 -1.06 -5.47
CA LEU A 58 -13.77 0.28 -5.99
C LEU A 58 -14.97 0.88 -5.25
N SER A 59 -14.72 1.81 -4.34
CA SER A 59 -15.80 2.60 -3.74
C SER A 59 -16.12 3.77 -4.67
N ASP A 60 -17.31 3.80 -5.26
CA ASP A 60 -17.81 4.92 -6.06
C ASP A 60 -18.17 6.16 -5.21
N ASN A 61 -17.74 6.22 -3.94
CA ASN A 61 -18.14 7.29 -3.03
C ASN A 61 -17.07 8.41 -2.97
N PRO A 62 -17.33 9.59 -3.57
CA PRO A 62 -16.37 10.71 -3.60
C PRO A 62 -16.11 11.34 -2.22
N GLU A 63 -16.84 10.95 -1.18
CA GLU A 63 -16.70 11.52 0.17
C GLU A 63 -15.51 10.93 0.96
N THR A 64 -14.96 9.79 0.52
CA THR A 64 -13.88 9.10 1.24
C THR A 64 -12.50 9.78 1.10
N ASP A 65 -12.32 10.63 0.08
CA ASP A 65 -11.11 11.45 -0.13
C ASP A 65 -11.00 12.64 0.85
N GLN A 66 -12.01 12.87 1.69
CA GLN A 66 -12.07 14.00 2.63
C GLN A 66 -12.03 13.61 4.11
N LEU A 67 -11.43 12.47 4.48
CA LEU A 67 -11.16 12.23 5.90
C LEU A 67 -10.17 13.31 6.41
N PRO A 68 -10.54 14.15 7.38
CA PRO A 68 -9.60 15.07 7.99
C PRO A 68 -8.52 14.24 8.67
N LEU A 69 -7.25 14.55 8.38
CA LEU A 69 -6.13 14.08 9.21
C LEU A 69 -6.44 14.52 10.63
N GLN A 70 -6.80 13.56 11.50
CA GLN A 70 -7.05 13.88 12.89
C GLN A 70 -5.78 14.52 13.47
N PRO A 71 -5.88 15.66 14.16
CA PRO A 71 -4.73 16.23 14.82
C PRO A 71 -4.23 15.21 15.86
N ILE A 72 -2.93 14.94 15.82
CA ILE A 72 -2.24 14.22 16.90
C ILE A 72 -2.40 15.10 18.14
N GLY A 73 -3.37 14.75 18.99
CA GLY A 73 -3.56 15.39 20.28
C GLY A 73 -2.33 15.09 21.12
N GLY A 74 -1.53 16.12 21.36
CA GLY A 74 -0.41 16.08 22.29
C GLY A 74 -0.89 15.88 23.71
N ASP A 75 -0.08 15.17 24.47
CA ASP A 75 -0.10 15.20 25.93
C ASP A 75 -0.10 16.65 26.42
N ASP A 76 -1.06 17.00 27.25
CA ASP A 76 -0.89 18.06 28.24
C ASP A 76 -1.38 17.49 29.58
N ASP A 77 -0.38 17.16 30.42
CA ASP A 77 -0.50 16.90 31.84
C ASP A 77 -1.14 18.11 32.56
N GLU A 78 -2.14 17.86 33.41
CA GLU A 78 -2.38 18.65 34.63
C GLU A 78 -2.87 17.75 35.78
#